data_AF-A0A0F8XU12-F1
#
_entry.id   AF-A0A0F8XU12-F1
#
_cell.length_a   1.000
_cell.length_b   1.000
_cell.length_c   1.000
_cell.angle_alpha   90.00
_cell.angle_beta   90.00
_cell.angle_gamma   90.00
#
_symmetry.space_group_name_H-M   'P 1'
#
loop_
_entity.id
_entity.type
_entity.pdbx_description
1 polymer ?
#
loop_
_entity_poly.entity_id
_entity_poly.type
_entity_poly.pdbx_seq_one_letter_code
_entity_poly.pdbx_strand_id
1 'polypeptide(L)'
;DYKANKRLPEDWQKSLEIWETFDNLLGSKIQTWAYGASDHLNEIEVPKDINWDIIRDKIEMLKKLIYKCRAINSPLPTIDDFDSAIKILNEIAVEIDKTIGLNPDIGKLQ
;
A
#
# COMPACT_ATOMS: atom_id res chain seq x y z
N ASP A 1 9.14 12.44 11.56
CA ASP A 1 9.29 13.71 10.81
C ASP A 1 9.98 13.53 9.47
N TYR A 2 9.22 13.16 8.43
CA TYR A 2 9.70 13.25 7.03
C TYR A 2 9.96 14.72 6.59
N LYS A 3 9.45 15.67 7.39
CA LYS A 3 9.42 17.11 7.16
C LYS A 3 10.76 17.83 7.45
N ALA A 4 11.75 17.17 8.07
CA ALA A 4 12.83 17.92 8.71
C ALA A 4 14.09 18.20 7.87
N ASN A 5 14.53 17.37 6.91
CA ASN A 5 15.89 17.54 6.33
C ASN A 5 16.15 16.99 4.92
N LYS A 6 15.13 16.74 4.08
CA LYS A 6 15.35 16.35 2.68
C LYS A 6 14.64 17.31 1.73
N ARG A 7 15.41 17.90 0.80
CA ARG A 7 14.87 18.64 -0.34
C ARG A 7 13.96 17.68 -1.09
N LEU A 8 12.69 18.06 -1.24
CA LEU A 8 11.74 17.28 -2.04
C LEU A 8 12.27 17.14 -3.48
N PRO A 9 12.03 15.99 -4.14
CA PRO A 9 12.27 15.84 -5.57
C PRO A 9 11.68 17.01 -6.37
N GLU A 10 12.33 17.43 -7.45
CA GLU A 10 11.92 18.61 -8.21
C GLU A 10 10.47 18.53 -8.74
N ASP A 11 10.03 17.32 -9.10
CA ASP A 11 8.66 17.04 -9.53
C ASP A 11 7.65 17.20 -8.38
N TRP A 12 8.04 16.89 -7.15
CA TRP A 12 7.21 17.12 -5.96
C TRP A 12 7.14 18.61 -5.61
N GLN A 13 8.22 19.36 -5.82
CA GLN A 13 8.22 20.82 -5.59
C GLN A 13 7.20 21.52 -6.48
N LYS A 14 7.20 21.22 -7.79
CA LYS A 14 6.21 21.75 -8.74
C LYS A 14 4.78 21.32 -8.41
N SER A 15 4.62 20.07 -7.95
CA SER A 15 3.29 19.55 -7.57
C SER A 15 2.76 20.22 -6.29
N LEU A 16 3.63 20.64 -5.37
CA LEU A 16 3.22 21.28 -4.12
C LEU A 16 2.51 22.62 -4.37
N GLU A 17 2.87 23.34 -5.43
CA GLU A 17 2.19 24.57 -5.86
C GLU A 17 0.73 24.33 -6.26
N ILE A 18 0.41 23.12 -6.74
CA ILE A 18 -0.94 22.70 -7.14
C ILE A 18 -1.75 22.19 -5.94
N TRP A 19 -1.11 21.42 -5.07
CA TRP A 19 -1.77 20.73 -3.96
C TRP A 19 -1.82 21.54 -2.66
N GLU A 20 -1.16 22.70 -2.63
CA GLU A 20 -1.12 23.72 -1.57
C GLU A 20 -0.45 23.26 -0.26
N THR A 21 -0.61 21.99 0.13
CA THR A 21 -0.05 21.40 1.34
C THR A 21 0.68 20.10 1.03
N PHE A 22 1.69 19.80 1.86
CA PHE A 22 2.42 18.53 1.74
C PHE A 22 1.50 17.33 1.98
N ASP A 23 0.56 17.44 2.92
CA ASP A 23 -0.34 16.35 3.28
C ASP A 23 -1.31 16.03 2.12
N ASN A 24 -1.80 17.06 1.41
CA ASN A 24 -2.58 16.88 0.17
C ASN A 24 -1.75 16.27 -0.96
N LEU A 25 -0.51 16.76 -1.16
CA LEU A 25 0.40 16.20 -2.17
C LEU A 25 0.67 14.71 -1.89
N LEU A 26 0.99 14.37 -0.64
CA LEU A 26 1.25 13.00 -0.23
C LEU A 26 0.00 12.13 -0.43
N GLY A 27 -1.16 12.59 0.00
CA GLY A 27 -2.42 11.87 -0.17
C GLY A 27 -2.78 11.64 -1.64
N SER A 28 -2.54 12.61 -2.52
CA SER A 28 -2.71 12.45 -3.97
C SER A 28 -1.77 11.40 -4.56
N LYS A 29 -0.51 11.36 -4.12
CA LYS A 29 0.47 10.35 -4.55
C LYS A 29 0.05 8.95 -4.08
N ILE A 30 -0.41 8.82 -2.84
CA ILE A 30 -0.94 7.55 -2.30
C ILE A 30 -2.20 7.12 -3.05
N GLN A 31 -3.13 8.03 -3.34
CA GLN A 31 -4.32 7.74 -4.13
C GLN A 31 -3.96 7.24 -5.55
N THR A 32 -2.98 7.88 -6.19
CA THR A 32 -2.46 7.47 -7.50
C THR A 32 -1.84 6.07 -7.45
N TRP A 33 -1.06 5.78 -6.42
CA TRP A 33 -0.51 4.44 -6.19
C TRP A 33 -1.62 3.40 -5.99
N ALA A 34 -2.64 3.72 -5.17
CA ALA A 34 -3.79 2.85 -4.93
C ALA A 34 -4.59 2.59 -6.21
N TYR A 35 -4.71 3.57 -7.11
CA TYR A 35 -5.28 3.39 -8.43
C TYR A 35 -4.54 2.32 -9.23
N GLY A 36 -3.23 2.46 -9.40
CA GLY A 36 -2.43 1.47 -10.14
C GLY A 36 -2.43 0.09 -9.47
N ALA A 37 -2.36 0.04 -8.13
CA ALA A 37 -2.40 -1.23 -7.39
C ALA A 37 -3.74 -1.95 -7.55
N SER A 38 -4.85 -1.22 -7.63
CA SER A 38 -6.19 -1.80 -7.69
C SER A 38 -6.45 -2.63 -8.95
N ASP A 39 -5.83 -2.27 -10.07
CA ASP A 39 -5.99 -2.99 -11.33
C ASP A 39 -5.38 -4.40 -11.19
N HIS A 40 -4.17 -4.49 -10.65
CA HIS A 40 -3.48 -5.76 -10.42
C HIS A 40 -4.13 -6.62 -9.33
N LEU A 41 -4.66 -6.02 -8.26
CA LEU A 41 -5.24 -6.76 -7.14
C LEU A 41 -6.46 -7.59 -7.53
N ASN A 42 -7.22 -7.17 -8.53
CA ASN A 42 -8.37 -7.92 -9.02
C ASN A 42 -8.00 -9.15 -9.85
N GLU A 43 -6.77 -9.18 -10.38
CA GLU A 43 -6.25 -10.28 -11.20
C GLU A 43 -5.55 -11.35 -10.36
N ILE A 44 -5.38 -11.12 -9.05
CA ILE A 44 -4.73 -12.10 -8.17
C ILE A 44 -5.66 -13.29 -7.94
N GLU A 45 -5.24 -14.44 -8.45
CA GLU A 45 -5.81 -15.74 -8.12
C GLU A 45 -4.98 -16.43 -7.05
N VAL A 46 -5.65 -16.88 -5.99
CA VAL A 46 -5.03 -17.63 -4.90
C VAL A 46 -5.51 -19.08 -4.95
N PRO A 47 -4.64 -20.08 -4.74
CA PRO A 47 -5.06 -21.47 -4.67
C PRO A 47 -6.22 -21.70 -3.70
N LYS A 48 -7.10 -22.66 -4.02
CA LYS A 48 -8.32 -22.98 -3.26
C LYS A 48 -8.10 -23.93 -2.07
N ASP A 49 -6.84 -24.23 -1.76
CA ASP A 49 -6.47 -25.13 -0.67
C ASP A 49 -6.53 -24.39 0.69
N ILE A 50 -6.86 -25.12 1.77
CA ILE A 50 -7.05 -24.56 3.12
C ILE A 50 -5.80 -23.84 3.65
N ASN A 51 -4.60 -24.26 3.21
CA ASN A 51 -3.33 -23.62 3.59
C ASN A 51 -3.18 -22.20 3.02
N TRP A 52 -4.07 -21.78 2.11
CA TRP A 52 -4.08 -20.47 1.48
C TRP A 52 -5.18 -19.55 2.00
N ASP A 53 -6.05 -20.03 2.90
CA ASP A 53 -7.20 -19.26 3.40
C ASP A 53 -6.76 -17.94 4.06
N ILE A 54 -5.70 -17.98 4.87
CA ILE A 54 -5.14 -16.79 5.52
C ILE A 54 -4.65 -15.78 4.49
N ILE A 55 -4.02 -16.24 3.41
CA ILE A 55 -3.52 -15.38 2.32
C ILE A 55 -4.71 -14.74 1.59
N ARG A 56 -5.78 -15.51 1.32
CA ARG A 56 -7.01 -15.00 0.71
C ARG A 56 -7.66 -13.90 1.55
N ASP A 57 -7.79 -14.13 2.85
CA ASP A 57 -8.39 -13.15 3.77
C ASP A 57 -7.59 -11.85 3.79
N LYS A 58 -6.25 -11.94 3.83
CA LYS A 58 -5.37 -10.77 3.79
C LYS A 58 -5.44 -10.02 2.46
N ILE A 59 -5.53 -10.73 1.34
CA ILE A 59 -5.72 -10.10 0.01
C ILE A 59 -7.06 -9.36 -0.03
N GLU A 60 -8.13 -9.91 0.54
CA GLU A 60 -9.42 -9.22 0.62
C GLU A 60 -9.37 -7.99 1.54
N MET A 61 -8.62 -8.05 2.65
CA MET A 61 -8.36 -6.87 3.48
C MET A 61 -7.59 -5.79 2.71
N LEU A 62 -6.55 -6.18 1.98
CA LEU A 62 -5.75 -5.27 1.16
C LEU A 62 -6.61 -4.62 0.07
N LYS A 63 -7.41 -5.41 -0.65
CA LYS A 63 -8.37 -4.91 -1.65
C LYS A 63 -9.26 -3.83 -1.04
N LYS A 64 -9.94 -4.11 0.08
CA LYS A 64 -10.83 -3.14 0.74
C LYS A 64 -10.10 -1.83 1.07
N LEU A 65 -8.89 -1.91 1.60
CA LEU A 65 -8.09 -0.72 1.92
C LEU A 65 -7.69 0.06 0.67
N ILE A 66 -7.24 -0.63 -0.39
CA ILE A 66 -6.86 0.00 -1.66
C ILE A 66 -8.07 0.65 -2.34
N TYR A 67 -9.23 0.00 -2.29
CA TYR A 67 -10.49 0.55 -2.79
C TYR A 67 -10.89 1.83 -2.06
N LYS A 68 -10.70 1.90 -0.74
CA LYS A 68 -10.86 3.12 0.04
C LYS A 68 -9.87 4.19 -0.42
N CYS A 69 -8.59 3.87 -0.55
CA CYS A 69 -7.53 4.83 -0.89
C CYS A 69 -7.66 5.42 -2.29
N ARG A 70 -8.17 4.66 -3.26
CA ARG A 70 -8.35 5.14 -4.64
C ARG A 70 -9.63 5.96 -4.85
N ALA A 71 -10.51 6.10 -3.86
CA ALA A 71 -11.80 6.75 -4.08
C ALA A 71 -11.65 8.27 -4.35
N ILE A 72 -12.01 8.73 -5.57
CA ILE A 72 -11.90 10.16 -5.98
C ILE A 72 -12.78 11.08 -5.15
N ASN A 73 -13.99 10.65 -4.78
CA ASN A 73 -14.97 11.47 -4.05
C ASN A 73 -14.89 11.25 -2.54
N SER A 74 -13.70 10.98 -2.01
CA SER A 74 -13.46 10.72 -0.58
C SER A 74 -12.27 11.54 -0.11
N PRO A 75 -12.10 11.72 1.22
CA PRO A 75 -10.89 12.34 1.76
C PRO A 75 -9.64 11.65 1.20
N LEU A 76 -8.60 12.44 0.92
CA LEU A 76 -7.33 11.89 0.46
C LEU A 76 -6.78 10.89 1.48
N PRO A 77 -6.19 9.77 1.04
CA PRO A 77 -5.59 8.80 1.93
C PRO A 77 -4.41 9.41 2.67
N THR A 78 -4.18 8.91 3.88
CA THR A 78 -3.12 9.36 4.78
C THR A 78 -1.89 8.45 4.66
N ILE A 79 -0.76 8.87 5.26
CA ILE A 79 0.40 7.99 5.39
C ILE A 79 0.05 6.73 6.19
N ASP A 80 -0.82 6.81 7.20
CA ASP A 80 -1.24 5.65 7.99
C ASP A 80 -2.02 4.64 7.15
N ASP A 81 -2.82 5.10 6.18
CA ASP A 81 -3.50 4.23 5.21
C ASP A 81 -2.47 3.50 4.32
N PHE A 82 -1.43 4.21 3.87
CA PHE A 82 -0.35 3.63 3.08
C PHE A 82 0.47 2.61 3.89
N ASP A 83 0.89 2.97 5.10
CA ASP A 83 1.66 2.09 5.99
C ASP A 83 0.86 0.83 6.36
N SER A 84 -0.46 0.97 6.54
CA SER A 84 -1.35 -0.17 6.74
C SER A 84 -1.40 -1.09 5.53
N ALA A 85 -1.41 -0.55 4.31
CA ALA A 85 -1.39 -1.35 3.09
C ALA A 85 -0.04 -2.08 2.92
N ILE A 86 1.09 -1.40 3.16
CA ILE A 86 2.42 -2.00 3.13
C ILE A 86 2.56 -3.11 4.18
N LYS A 87 2.03 -2.90 5.39
CA LYS A 87 2.02 -3.93 6.43
C LYS A 87 1.28 -5.19 5.97
N ILE A 88 0.08 -5.05 5.40
CA ILE A 88 -0.69 -6.21 4.90
C ILE A 88 0.07 -6.91 3.76
N LEU A 89 0.67 -6.16 2.85
CA LEU A 89 1.52 -6.72 1.77
C LEU A 89 2.67 -7.56 2.32
N ASN A 90 3.39 -7.05 3.33
CA ASN A 90 4.47 -7.78 3.98
C ASN A 90 3.97 -9.05 4.68
N GLU A 91 2.83 -8.96 5.37
CA GLU A 91 2.20 -10.13 5.99
C GLU A 91 1.81 -11.18 4.94
N ILE A 92 1.28 -10.78 3.78
CA ILE A 92 0.98 -11.71 2.67
C ILE A 92 2.25 -12.41 2.20
N ALA A 93 3.34 -11.67 1.98
CA ALA A 93 4.62 -12.25 1.54
C ALA A 93 5.14 -13.29 2.54
N VAL A 94 5.11 -12.96 3.84
CA VAL A 94 5.52 -13.86 4.92
C VAL A 94 4.66 -15.13 4.96
N GLU A 95 3.35 -15.02 4.80
CA GLU A 95 2.46 -16.18 4.79
C GLU A 95 2.66 -17.04 3.54
N ILE A 96 2.91 -16.45 2.36
CA ILE A 96 3.27 -17.20 1.15
C ILE A 96 4.50 -18.05 1.40
N ASP A 97 5.59 -17.45 1.90
CA ASP A 97 6.85 -18.17 2.16
C ASP A 97 6.63 -19.35 3.10
N LYS A 98 5.90 -19.15 4.20
CA LYS A 98 5.55 -20.23 5.14
C LYS A 98 4.76 -21.34 4.45
N THR A 99 3.75 -20.97 3.65
CA THR A 99 2.87 -21.94 2.97
C THR A 99 3.62 -22.80 1.95
N ILE A 100 4.66 -22.27 1.30
CA ILE A 100 5.50 -23.02 0.36
C ILE A 100 6.73 -23.66 1.01
N GLY A 101 6.86 -23.60 2.34
CA GLY A 101 7.94 -24.24 3.10
C GLY A 101 9.27 -23.48 3.05
N LEU A 102 9.27 -22.20 2.69
CA LEU A 102 10.42 -21.32 2.79
C LEU A 102 10.50 -20.66 4.17
N ASN A 103 11.70 -20.16 4.50
CA ASN A 103 11.91 -19.32 5.67
C ASN A 103 11.71 -17.86 5.26
N PRO A 104 10.69 -17.17 5.80
CA PRO A 104 10.45 -15.77 5.46
C PRO A 104 11.64 -14.88 5.83
N ASP A 105 12.09 -14.06 4.89
CA ASP A 105 13.02 -12.98 5.19
C ASP A 105 12.25 -11.72 5.58
N ILE A 106 12.13 -11.49 6.88
CA ILE A 106 11.47 -10.30 7.44
C ILE A 106 12.38 -9.07 7.47
N GLY A 107 13.60 -9.18 6.95
CA GLY A 107 14.64 -8.17 7.05
C GLY A 107 15.02 -7.86 8.51
N LYS A 108 15.99 -6.95 8.68
CA LYS A 108 16.15 -6.25 9.96
C LYS A 108 15.29 -5.00 9.88
N LEU A 109 14.29 -4.87 10.76
CA LEU A 109 13.58 -3.61 10.98
C LEU A 109 14.64 -2.50 11.17
N GLN A 110 14.76 -1.60 10.20
CA GLN A 110 15.55 -0.38 10.32
C GLN A 110 14.69 0.73 10.90
#